data_AF-A0A444JYX1-F1
#
_entry.id   AF-A0A444JYX1-F1
#
_cell.length_a   1.000
_cell.length_b   1.000
_cell.length_c   1.000
_cell.angle_alpha   90.00
_cell.angle_beta   90.00
_cell.angle_gamma   90.00
#
_symmetry.space_group_name_H-M   'P 1'
#
loop_
_entity.id
_entity.type
_entity.pdbx_description
1 polymer ?
#
loop_
_entity_poly.entity_id
_entity_poly.type
_entity_poly.pdbx_seq_one_letter_code
_entity_poly.pdbx_strand_id
1 'polypeptide(L)'
;IEKGGRLVAIREEKDCSDEEKKIGFCNAGMMAVAGRSALELLDKVGNANAKGEFYLTDIVEIAGAKGLDVVATEASFESALGINNRAELAEAESIWQARRRREAMLSGVTLIAPETVYFSHDTEIGADTVVEPNVWFGLGVKISTGATIHAFSHMTGATIAENCEVGPFARLRPGT
;
A
#
# COMPACT_ATOMS: atom_id res chain seq x y z
N ILE A 1 -16.55 -3.98 -15.95
CA ILE A 1 -17.11 -4.06 -17.32
C ILE A 1 -17.69 -2.72 -17.67
N GLU A 2 -17.25 -2.10 -18.77
CA GLU A 2 -17.73 -0.80 -19.21
C GLU A 2 -18.38 -0.86 -20.59
N LYS A 3 -19.43 -0.07 -20.80
CA LYS A 3 -20.09 0.10 -22.10
C LYS A 3 -20.41 1.57 -22.32
N GLY A 4 -19.92 2.15 -23.42
CA GLY A 4 -20.17 3.55 -23.77
C GLY A 4 -19.73 4.54 -22.69
N GLY A 5 -18.60 4.27 -22.01
CA GLY A 5 -18.05 5.13 -20.95
C GLY A 5 -18.78 5.05 -19.60
N ARG A 6 -19.67 4.07 -19.41
CA ARG A 6 -20.34 3.79 -18.14
C ARG A 6 -19.94 2.44 -17.59
N LEU A 7 -19.73 2.37 -16.27
CA LEU A 7 -19.52 1.11 -15.56
C LEU A 7 -20.87 0.37 -15.46
N VAL A 8 -20.96 -0.80 -16.08
CA VAL A 8 -22.22 -1.57 -16.14
C VAL A 8 -22.26 -2.72 -15.15
N ALA A 9 -21.11 -3.30 -14.82
CA ALA A 9 -21.00 -4.46 -13.94
C ALA A 9 -19.57 -4.61 -13.42
N ILE A 10 -19.44 -5.20 -12.23
CA ILE A 10 -18.19 -5.76 -11.72
C ILE A 10 -18.43 -7.27 -11.56
N ARG A 11 -17.57 -8.09 -12.17
CA ARG A 11 -17.70 -9.55 -12.16
C ARG A 11 -16.52 -10.13 -11.41
N GLU A 12 -16.80 -10.95 -10.39
CA GLU A 12 -15.76 -11.67 -9.65
C GLU A 12 -15.09 -12.71 -10.54
N GLU A 13 -13.81 -13.01 -10.29
CA GLU A 13 -13.00 -13.88 -11.16
C GLU A 13 -13.62 -15.26 -11.43
N LYS A 14 -14.28 -15.83 -10.41
CA LYS A 14 -14.95 -17.14 -10.52
C LYS A 14 -16.21 -17.11 -11.36
N ASP A 15 -16.82 -15.94 -11.50
CA ASP A 15 -18.07 -15.72 -12.21
C ASP A 15 -17.82 -15.10 -13.61
N CYS A 16 -16.57 -14.77 -13.95
CA CYS A 16 -16.17 -14.27 -15.26
C CYS A 16 -16.18 -15.36 -16.35
N SER A 17 -16.77 -15.03 -17.49
CA SER A 17 -16.54 -15.72 -18.76
C SER A 17 -15.11 -15.56 -19.26
N ASP A 18 -14.69 -16.41 -20.21
CA ASP A 18 -13.33 -16.33 -20.78
C ASP A 18 -13.04 -15.02 -21.51
N GLU A 19 -14.07 -14.34 -22.05
CA GLU A 19 -13.92 -13.01 -22.63
C GLU A 19 -13.81 -11.91 -21.55
N GLU A 20 -14.58 -12.02 -20.46
CA GLU A 20 -14.49 -11.07 -19.34
C GLU A 20 -13.12 -11.16 -18.63
N LYS A 21 -12.51 -12.35 -18.55
CA LYS A 21 -11.16 -12.53 -17.97
C LYS A 21 -10.06 -11.80 -18.75
N LYS A 22 -10.30 -11.40 -19.99
CA LYS A 22 -9.35 -10.60 -20.79
C LYS A 22 -9.42 -9.11 -20.45
N ILE A 23 -10.40 -8.67 -19.66
CA ILE A 23 -10.53 -7.28 -19.24
C ILE A 23 -9.46 -6.98 -18.18
N GLY A 24 -8.50 -6.13 -18.53
CA GLY A 24 -7.43 -5.69 -17.60
C GLY A 24 -7.86 -4.60 -16.61
N PHE A 25 -9.09 -4.10 -16.71
CA PHE A 25 -9.63 -3.12 -15.77
C PHE A 25 -10.28 -3.80 -14.57
N CYS A 26 -9.55 -3.86 -13.46
CA CYS A 26 -9.94 -4.57 -12.25
C CYS A 26 -10.60 -3.65 -11.22
N ASN A 27 -11.50 -4.22 -10.42
CA ASN A 27 -12.07 -3.54 -9.27
C ASN A 27 -11.05 -3.45 -8.13
N ALA A 28 -10.77 -2.23 -7.65
CA ALA A 28 -9.91 -1.99 -6.49
C ALA A 28 -10.57 -2.30 -5.14
N GLY A 29 -11.87 -2.60 -5.12
CA GLY A 29 -12.65 -2.88 -3.90
C GLY A 29 -13.12 -1.63 -3.15
N MET A 30 -12.72 -0.44 -3.59
CA MET A 30 -13.17 0.84 -3.04
C MET A 30 -14.35 1.40 -3.83
N MET A 31 -15.40 1.83 -3.13
CA MET A 31 -16.59 2.41 -3.74
C MET A 31 -17.14 3.56 -2.88
N ALA A 32 -17.66 4.59 -3.52
CA ALA A 32 -18.44 5.65 -2.88
C ALA A 32 -19.90 5.53 -3.32
N VAL A 33 -20.82 5.44 -2.37
CA VAL A 33 -22.26 5.25 -2.62
C VAL A 33 -23.03 6.36 -1.94
N ALA A 34 -23.99 6.97 -2.65
CA ALA A 34 -24.88 7.95 -2.05
C ALA A 34 -25.69 7.30 -0.91
N GLY A 35 -25.55 7.82 0.32
CA GLY A 35 -26.15 7.20 1.51
C GLY A 35 -27.66 6.98 1.41
N ARG A 36 -28.39 7.89 0.74
CA ARG A 36 -29.84 7.77 0.48
C ARG A 36 -30.25 6.53 -0.33
N SER A 37 -29.32 5.97 -1.10
CA SER A 37 -29.55 4.80 -1.96
C SER A 37 -28.83 3.56 -1.45
N ALA A 38 -27.89 3.70 -0.51
CA ALA A 38 -27.00 2.60 -0.11
C ALA A 38 -27.76 1.39 0.44
N LEU A 39 -28.67 1.59 1.41
CA LEU A 39 -29.42 0.47 2.02
C LEU A 39 -30.34 -0.21 1.01
N GLU A 40 -31.04 0.56 0.17
CA GLU A 40 -31.92 0.02 -0.86
C GLU A 40 -31.16 -0.82 -1.89
N LEU A 41 -29.93 -0.45 -2.23
CA LEU A 41 -29.06 -1.23 -3.11
C LEU A 41 -28.60 -2.53 -2.44
N LEU A 42 -28.17 -2.45 -1.17
CA LEU A 42 -27.70 -3.60 -0.40
C LEU A 42 -28.82 -4.64 -0.17
N ASP A 43 -30.05 -4.20 0.11
CA ASP A 43 -31.22 -5.08 0.29
C ASP A 43 -31.57 -5.89 -0.97
N LYS A 44 -31.06 -5.48 -2.13
CA LYS A 44 -31.27 -6.16 -3.42
C LYS A 44 -30.14 -7.11 -3.80
N VAL A 45 -29.03 -7.10 -3.07
CA VAL A 45 -27.93 -8.04 -3.31
C VAL A 45 -28.41 -9.44 -2.96
N GLY A 46 -28.27 -10.36 -3.91
CA GLY A 46 -28.56 -11.78 -3.72
C GLY A 46 -27.29 -12.58 -3.48
N ASN A 47 -27.44 -13.90 -3.38
CA ASN A 47 -26.32 -14.83 -3.22
C ASN A 47 -26.32 -15.94 -4.28
N ALA A 48 -27.01 -15.71 -5.40
CA ALA A 48 -27.06 -16.65 -6.52
C ALA A 48 -25.80 -16.53 -7.41
N ASN A 49 -24.64 -16.82 -6.84
CA ASN A 49 -23.32 -16.81 -7.51
C ASN A 49 -22.50 -18.05 -7.17
N ALA A 50 -21.31 -18.18 -7.78
CA ALA A 50 -20.46 -19.36 -7.63
C ALA A 50 -20.01 -19.67 -6.19
N LYS A 51 -20.05 -18.69 -5.27
CA LYS A 51 -19.67 -18.89 -3.85
C LYS A 51 -20.87 -18.96 -2.90
N GLY A 52 -22.07 -18.56 -3.33
CA GLY A 52 -23.21 -18.44 -2.43
C GLY A 52 -23.11 -17.25 -1.46
N GLU A 53 -22.34 -16.22 -1.80
CA GLU A 53 -22.06 -15.05 -0.94
C GLU A 53 -22.81 -13.80 -1.42
N PHE A 54 -22.97 -12.80 -0.56
CA PHE A 54 -23.52 -11.50 -0.98
C PHE A 54 -22.39 -10.60 -1.45
N TYR A 55 -22.23 -10.45 -2.77
CA TYR A 55 -21.15 -9.65 -3.32
C TYR A 55 -21.52 -8.17 -3.32
N LEU A 56 -20.72 -7.35 -2.62
CA LEU A 56 -20.88 -5.89 -2.66
C LEU A 56 -20.79 -5.36 -4.09
N THR A 57 -20.02 -6.01 -4.96
CA THR A 57 -19.83 -5.65 -6.37
C THR A 57 -21.12 -5.67 -7.19
N ASP A 58 -22.12 -6.47 -6.78
CA ASP A 58 -23.42 -6.55 -7.46
C ASP A 58 -24.22 -5.23 -7.39
N ILE A 59 -23.92 -4.34 -6.43
CA ILE A 59 -24.62 -3.05 -6.32
C ILE A 59 -24.44 -2.18 -7.57
N VAL A 60 -23.37 -2.41 -8.35
CA VAL A 60 -23.13 -1.72 -9.62
C VAL A 60 -24.22 -2.05 -10.65
N GLU A 61 -24.52 -3.34 -10.83
CA GLU A 61 -25.57 -3.78 -11.75
C GLU A 61 -26.95 -3.36 -11.26
N ILE A 62 -27.19 -3.49 -9.95
CA ILE A 62 -28.46 -3.09 -9.31
C ILE A 62 -28.69 -1.59 -9.46
N ALA A 63 -27.66 -0.76 -9.24
CA ALA A 63 -27.75 0.69 -9.40
C ALA A 63 -27.99 1.09 -10.85
N GLY A 64 -27.28 0.45 -11.80
CA GLY A 64 -27.49 0.66 -13.24
C GLY A 64 -28.92 0.31 -13.68
N ALA A 65 -29.48 -0.81 -13.19
CA ALA A 65 -30.86 -1.22 -13.47
C ALA A 65 -31.90 -0.24 -12.90
N LYS A 66 -31.57 0.47 -11.83
CA LYS A 66 -32.39 1.55 -11.25
C LYS A 66 -32.21 2.90 -11.95
N GLY A 67 -31.36 3.00 -12.97
CA GLY A 67 -31.06 4.24 -13.67
C GLY A 67 -30.25 5.26 -12.86
N LEU A 68 -29.52 4.80 -11.84
CA LEU A 68 -28.59 5.64 -11.10
C LEU A 68 -27.29 5.84 -11.91
N ASP A 69 -26.63 6.97 -11.69
CA ASP A 69 -25.30 7.21 -12.27
C ASP A 69 -24.25 6.35 -11.58
N VAL A 70 -23.55 5.54 -12.37
CA VAL A 70 -22.44 4.68 -11.93
C VAL A 70 -21.22 5.00 -12.79
N VAL A 71 -20.17 5.46 -12.13
CA VAL A 71 -18.89 5.83 -12.76
C VAL A 71 -17.74 5.11 -12.08
N ALA A 72 -16.76 4.69 -12.87
CA ALA A 72 -15.48 4.19 -12.36
C ALA A 72 -14.44 5.32 -12.40
N THR A 73 -13.44 5.23 -11.54
CA THR A 73 -12.26 6.11 -11.58
C THR A 73 -11.02 5.25 -11.51
N GLU A 74 -10.08 5.53 -12.41
CA GLU A 74 -8.82 4.80 -12.49
C GLU A 74 -7.83 5.29 -11.43
N ALA A 75 -7.07 4.35 -10.87
CA ALA A 75 -5.95 4.61 -9.97
C ALA A 75 -4.76 3.76 -10.40
N SER A 76 -3.55 4.16 -10.00
CA SER A 76 -2.38 3.32 -10.23
C SER A 76 -2.51 2.00 -9.47
N PHE A 77 -1.96 0.93 -10.05
CA PHE A 77 -1.91 -0.40 -9.43
C PHE A 77 -1.39 -0.33 -7.98
N GLU A 78 -0.29 0.38 -7.76
CA GLU A 78 0.31 0.51 -6.43
C GLU A 78 -0.57 1.20 -5.38
N SER A 79 -1.59 1.97 -5.79
CA SER A 79 -2.54 2.64 -4.88
C SER A 79 -3.76 1.77 -4.56
N ALA A 80 -3.96 0.70 -5.33
CA ALA A 80 -5.10 -0.21 -5.26
C ALA A 80 -4.68 -1.67 -5.03
N LEU A 81 -3.41 -1.90 -4.66
CA LEU A 81 -2.86 -3.24 -4.45
C LEU A 81 -3.60 -3.95 -3.30
N GLY A 82 -4.28 -5.05 -3.63
CA GLY A 82 -4.84 -5.97 -2.66
C GLY A 82 -3.80 -7.00 -2.20
N ILE A 83 -3.91 -7.46 -0.95
CA ILE A 83 -3.02 -8.47 -0.37
C ILE A 83 -3.87 -9.66 0.11
N ASN A 84 -3.86 -10.73 -0.66
CA ASN A 84 -4.54 -12.00 -0.40
C ASN A 84 -3.57 -13.08 0.07
N ASN A 85 -2.28 -12.97 -0.27
CA ASN A 85 -1.27 -13.94 0.11
C ASN A 85 0.07 -13.29 0.52
N ARG A 86 1.01 -14.14 0.98
CA ARG A 86 2.31 -13.67 1.50
C ARG A 86 3.27 -13.15 0.42
N ALA A 87 3.12 -13.58 -0.83
CA ALA A 87 3.93 -13.06 -1.93
C ALA A 87 3.50 -11.62 -2.25
N GLU A 88 2.19 -11.37 -2.32
CA GLU A 88 1.61 -10.04 -2.51
C GLU A 88 1.96 -9.10 -1.33
N LEU A 89 2.03 -9.63 -0.09
CA LEU A 89 2.48 -8.85 1.06
C LEU A 89 3.94 -8.38 0.89
N ALA A 90 4.82 -9.26 0.41
CA ALA A 90 6.22 -8.91 0.16
C ALA A 90 6.35 -7.89 -0.99
N GLU A 91 5.50 -7.96 -2.00
CA GLU A 91 5.43 -6.96 -3.06
C GLU A 91 4.99 -5.60 -2.53
N ALA A 92 3.95 -5.56 -1.70
CA ALA A 92 3.48 -4.33 -1.06
C ALA A 92 4.58 -3.67 -0.19
N GLU A 93 5.32 -4.48 0.58
CA GLU A 93 6.45 -4.02 1.38
C GLU A 93 7.57 -3.43 0.50
N SER A 94 7.89 -4.08 -0.62
CA SER A 94 8.89 -3.58 -1.58
C SER A 94 8.52 -2.20 -2.14
N ILE A 95 7.25 -2.03 -2.54
CA ILE A 95 6.71 -0.75 -3.01
C ILE A 95 6.81 0.31 -1.91
N TRP A 96 6.42 -0.04 -0.68
CA TRP A 96 6.48 0.88 0.46
C TRP A 96 7.92 1.30 0.79
N GLN A 97 8.86 0.36 0.86
CA GLN A 97 10.28 0.63 1.12
C GLN A 97 10.88 1.52 0.02
N ALA A 98 10.56 1.26 -1.25
CA ALA A 98 11.02 2.09 -2.36
C ALA A 98 10.55 3.54 -2.23
N ARG A 99 9.27 3.74 -1.87
CA ARG A 99 8.71 5.07 -1.61
C ARG A 99 9.38 5.75 -0.41
N ARG A 100 9.55 5.03 0.70
CA ARG A 100 10.16 5.56 1.93
C ARG A 100 11.62 5.97 1.71
N ARG A 101 12.41 5.17 0.99
CA ARG A 101 13.79 5.50 0.60
C ARG A 101 13.83 6.77 -0.25
N ARG A 102 12.95 6.87 -1.25
CA ARG A 102 12.85 8.05 -2.11
C ARG A 102 12.51 9.29 -1.29
N GLU A 103 11.54 9.20 -0.39
CA GLU A 103 11.14 10.30 0.50
C GLU A 103 12.30 10.75 1.38
N ALA A 104 13.01 9.83 2.05
CA ALA A 104 14.15 10.16 2.89
C ALA A 104 15.28 10.86 2.11
N MET A 105 15.57 10.40 0.89
CA MET A 105 16.56 11.06 0.02
C MET A 105 16.10 12.45 -0.41
N LEU A 106 14.81 12.62 -0.74
CA LEU A 106 14.26 13.94 -1.08
C LEU A 106 14.24 14.90 0.13
N SER A 107 14.20 14.38 1.35
CA SER A 107 14.31 15.17 2.59
C SER A 107 15.76 15.44 3.03
N GLY A 108 16.76 15.11 2.21
CA GLY A 108 18.17 15.46 2.45
C GLY A 108 19.01 14.37 3.12
N VAL A 109 18.54 13.12 3.17
CA VAL A 109 19.32 11.98 3.67
C VAL A 109 20.14 11.35 2.54
N THR A 110 21.40 11.04 2.79
CA THR A 110 22.22 10.24 1.87
C THR A 110 22.08 8.76 2.18
N LEU A 111 21.53 7.98 1.25
CA LEU A 111 21.52 6.52 1.30
C LEU A 111 22.54 5.97 0.28
N ILE A 112 23.63 5.34 0.73
CA ILE A 112 24.72 4.90 -0.16
C ILE A 112 24.28 3.75 -1.08
N ALA A 113 23.55 2.77 -0.52
CA ALA A 113 22.95 1.66 -1.26
C ALA A 113 21.48 1.55 -0.81
N PRO A 114 20.59 2.43 -1.33
CA PRO A 114 19.22 2.57 -0.85
C PRO A 114 18.49 1.24 -0.77
N GLU A 115 18.71 0.35 -1.75
CA GLU A 115 18.08 -0.96 -1.87
C GLU A 115 18.31 -1.89 -0.68
N THR A 116 19.35 -1.62 0.11
CA THR A 116 19.76 -2.40 1.29
C THR A 116 19.35 -1.79 2.63
N VAL A 117 18.76 -0.58 2.63
CA VAL A 117 18.37 0.13 3.85
C VAL A 117 16.89 -0.12 4.16
N TYR A 118 16.58 -0.68 5.32
CA TYR A 118 15.20 -1.01 5.69
C TYR A 118 14.67 -0.02 6.72
N PHE A 119 13.52 0.59 6.41
CA PHE A 119 12.82 1.50 7.30
C PHE A 119 11.68 0.79 8.03
N SER A 120 11.35 1.28 9.22
CA SER A 120 10.04 1.05 9.84
C SER A 120 9.14 2.25 9.58
N HIS A 121 7.82 2.06 9.67
CA HIS A 121 6.84 3.10 9.33
C HIS A 121 6.97 4.38 10.17
N ASP A 122 7.58 4.28 11.35
CA ASP A 122 7.79 5.36 12.32
C ASP A 122 9.25 5.84 12.41
N THR A 123 10.12 5.42 11.47
CA THR A 123 11.51 5.88 11.47
C THR A 123 11.59 7.37 11.13
N GLU A 124 12.11 8.15 12.06
CA GLU A 124 12.41 9.58 11.88
C GLU A 124 13.91 9.75 11.61
N ILE A 125 14.27 10.48 10.55
CA ILE A 125 15.66 10.70 10.15
C ILE A 125 15.85 12.15 9.69
N GLY A 126 16.78 12.85 10.34
CA GLY A 126 17.13 14.23 10.04
C GLY A 126 17.95 14.37 8.77
N ALA A 127 17.92 15.55 8.16
CA ALA A 127 18.71 15.89 6.98
C ALA A 127 20.22 15.73 7.24
N ASP A 128 21.01 15.69 6.16
CA ASP A 128 22.46 15.53 6.18
C ASP A 128 22.96 14.22 6.84
N THR A 129 22.04 13.32 7.21
CA THR A 129 22.40 11.99 7.70
C THR A 129 22.93 11.14 6.55
N VAL A 130 24.03 10.42 6.78
CA VAL A 130 24.57 9.43 5.85
C VAL A 130 24.27 8.03 6.37
N VAL A 131 23.67 7.19 5.52
CA VAL A 131 23.37 5.79 5.82
C VAL A 131 24.12 4.89 4.85
N GLU A 132 25.01 4.09 5.40
CA GLU A 132 25.78 3.09 4.67
C GLU A 132 24.95 1.82 4.35
N PRO A 133 25.47 0.88 3.54
CA PRO A 133 24.72 -0.30 3.12
C PRO A 133 24.29 -1.25 4.27
N ASN A 134 23.19 -1.97 4.05
CA ASN A 134 22.66 -3.02 4.93
C ASN A 134 22.27 -2.56 6.34
N VAL A 135 21.74 -1.34 6.47
CA VAL A 135 21.24 -0.79 7.74
C VAL A 135 19.76 -1.10 7.94
N TRP A 136 19.39 -1.47 9.17
CA TRP A 136 18.02 -1.80 9.54
C TRP A 136 17.50 -0.89 10.66
N PHE A 137 16.48 -0.08 10.34
CA PHE A 137 15.74 0.72 11.30
C PHE A 137 14.46 -0.01 11.69
N GLY A 138 14.46 -0.58 12.89
CA GLY A 138 13.28 -1.11 13.55
C GLY A 138 12.38 0.00 14.11
N LEU A 139 11.31 -0.39 14.80
CA LEU A 139 10.35 0.53 15.40
C LEU A 139 11.01 1.54 16.35
N GLY A 140 10.50 2.75 16.40
CA GLY A 140 10.86 3.80 17.35
C GLY A 140 12.27 4.35 17.19
N VAL A 141 12.86 4.22 16.00
CA VAL A 141 14.17 4.82 15.69
C VAL A 141 14.01 6.29 15.34
N LYS A 142 14.79 7.14 16.00
CA LYS A 142 14.88 8.59 15.74
C LYS A 142 16.32 9.00 15.56
N ILE A 143 16.62 9.68 14.45
CA ILE A 143 17.97 10.10 14.11
C ILE A 143 17.96 11.60 13.86
N SER A 144 18.78 12.32 14.61
CA SER A 144 18.94 13.77 14.45
C SER A 144 19.82 14.10 13.23
N THR A 145 19.92 15.38 12.88
CA THR A 145 20.64 15.84 11.68
C THR A 145 22.13 15.49 11.69
N GLY A 146 22.71 15.25 10.51
CA GLY A 146 24.16 15.09 10.32
C GLY A 146 24.79 13.80 10.86
N ALA A 147 23.99 12.82 11.30
CA ALA A 147 24.52 11.56 11.81
C ALA A 147 25.12 10.67 10.70
N THR A 148 26.02 9.76 11.07
CA THR A 148 26.52 8.70 10.16
C THR A 148 26.15 7.34 10.71
N ILE A 149 25.39 6.57 9.94
CA ILE A 149 25.00 5.19 10.29
C ILE A 149 25.80 4.24 9.43
N HIS A 150 26.79 3.59 10.03
CA HIS A 150 27.68 2.67 9.35
C HIS A 150 27.04 1.33 9.04
N ALA A 151 27.63 0.65 8.05
CA ALA A 151 27.08 -0.53 7.41
C ALA A 151 26.76 -1.66 8.41
N PHE A 152 25.77 -2.47 8.06
CA PHE A 152 25.34 -3.65 8.82
C PHE A 152 24.84 -3.37 10.25
N SER A 153 24.46 -2.12 10.55
CA SER A 153 23.91 -1.75 11.86
C SER A 153 22.39 -1.97 11.92
N HIS A 154 21.90 -2.42 13.09
CA HIS A 154 20.48 -2.65 13.35
C HIS A 154 20.06 -1.93 14.64
N MET A 155 19.04 -1.09 14.54
CA MET A 155 18.57 -0.26 15.65
C MET A 155 17.08 -0.47 15.89
N THR A 156 16.63 -0.44 17.13
CA THR A 156 15.21 -0.43 17.49
C THR A 156 15.03 0.36 18.78
N GLY A 157 14.07 1.29 18.81
CA GLY A 157 13.81 2.16 19.96
C GLY A 157 15.00 3.02 20.37
N ALA A 158 15.83 3.41 19.40
CA ALA A 158 17.06 4.16 19.62
C ALA A 158 16.87 5.62 19.21
N THR A 159 17.46 6.55 19.98
CA THR A 159 17.56 7.96 19.61
C THR A 159 19.03 8.30 19.39
N ILE A 160 19.36 8.74 18.17
CA ILE A 160 20.70 9.15 17.78
C ILE A 160 20.75 10.68 17.73
N ALA A 161 21.69 11.26 18.48
CA ALA A 161 21.87 12.70 18.55
C ALA A 161 22.60 13.25 17.31
N GLU A 162 22.65 14.57 17.19
CA GLU A 162 23.23 15.27 16.05
C GLU A 162 24.71 14.92 15.87
N ASN A 163 25.12 14.72 14.62
CA ASN A 163 26.52 14.41 14.25
C ASN A 163 27.11 13.16 14.96
N CYS A 164 26.28 12.25 15.48
CA CYS A 164 26.75 10.99 16.04
C CYS A 164 27.08 9.98 14.94
N GLU A 165 28.03 9.10 15.24
CA GLU A 165 28.40 7.95 14.42
C GLU A 165 27.97 6.66 15.10
N VAL A 166 27.31 5.74 14.37
CA VAL A 166 26.84 4.45 14.89
C VAL A 166 27.25 3.32 13.96
N GLY A 167 27.96 2.33 14.50
CA GLY A 167 28.40 1.14 13.76
C GLY A 167 29.91 1.14 13.48
N PRO A 168 30.37 0.31 12.52
CA PRO A 168 29.60 -0.71 11.79
C PRO A 168 29.17 -1.88 12.69
N PHE A 169 28.23 -2.71 12.22
CA PHE A 169 27.70 -3.88 12.95
C PHE A 169 27.10 -3.56 14.33
N ALA A 170 26.70 -2.32 14.58
CA ALA A 170 26.11 -1.94 15.86
C ALA A 170 24.70 -2.54 16.01
N ARG A 171 24.36 -2.89 17.26
CA ARG A 171 23.00 -3.29 17.62
C ARG A 171 22.46 -2.44 18.75
N LEU A 172 21.59 -1.49 18.45
CA LEU A 172 20.96 -0.63 19.45
C LEU A 172 19.55 -1.13 19.78
N ARG A 173 19.20 -1.11 21.07
CA ARG A 173 17.90 -1.56 21.60
C ARG A 173 17.35 -0.52 22.59
N PRO A 174 16.05 -0.58 22.93
CA PRO A 174 15.48 0.35 23.90
C PRO A 174 16.27 0.35 25.21
N GLY A 175 16.56 1.54 25.73
CA GLY A 175 17.32 1.73 26.98
C GLY A 175 18.85 1.72 26.82
N THR A 176 19.36 1.71 25.60
CA THR A 176 20.75 2.09 25.28
C THR A 176 20.82 3.59 25.08
#